data_AF-A0A2N5A3S0-F1
#
_entry.id   AF-A0A2N5A3S0-F1
#
_cell.length_a   1.000
_cell.length_b   1.000
_cell.length_c   1.000
_cell.angle_alpha   90.00
_cell.angle_beta   90.00
_cell.angle_gamma   90.00
#
_symmetry.space_group_name_H-M   'P 1'
#
loop_
_entity.id
_entity.type
_entity.pdbx_description
1 polymer ?
#
loop_
_entity_poly.entity_id
_entity_poly.type
_entity_poly.pdbx_seq_one_letter_code
_entity_poly.pdbx_strand_id
1 'polypeptide(L)'
;MPVRASIDPLEWENRFFAVNSAIVHFDERAPRLTPEALAGWSRVQAKVAASDTVRLDALQQLGFQLVEGEVDLALPVGNPADAGADVAVEADIAPLRELAAQAFAMSRFRAPWY
;
A
#
# COMPACT_ATOMS: atom_id res chain seq x y z
N MET A 1 9.27 -21.34 -6.62
CA MET A 1 10.02 -20.64 -7.69
C MET A 1 10.66 -19.39 -7.09
N PRO A 2 11.88 -18.98 -7.48
CA PRO A 2 12.49 -17.78 -6.92
C PRO A 2 11.73 -16.54 -7.41
N VAL A 3 11.29 -15.69 -6.48
CA VAL A 3 10.71 -14.38 -6.79
C VAL A 3 11.82 -13.44 -7.24
N ARG A 4 11.54 -12.66 -8.28
CA ARG A 4 12.44 -11.64 -8.80
C ARG A 4 11.78 -10.27 -8.72
N ALA A 5 12.49 -9.31 -8.17
CA ALA A 5 11.96 -7.98 -7.92
C ALA A 5 13.06 -6.95 -7.67
N SER A 6 12.78 -5.68 -8.00
CA SER A 6 13.50 -4.54 -7.43
C SER A 6 12.91 -4.17 -6.08
N ILE A 7 13.72 -3.47 -5.28
CA ILE A 7 13.31 -2.90 -4.00
C ILE A 7 13.58 -1.41 -4.08
N ASP A 8 12.52 -0.61 -4.07
CA ASP A 8 12.62 0.84 -4.24
C ASP A 8 12.16 1.55 -2.94
N PRO A 9 12.88 2.59 -2.49
CA PRO A 9 12.54 3.30 -1.26
C PRO A 9 11.20 4.02 -1.38
N LEU A 10 10.38 3.95 -0.34
CA LEU A 10 9.14 4.70 -0.25
C LEU A 10 9.43 6.12 0.25
N GLU A 11 10.07 6.96 -0.56
CA GLU A 11 10.60 8.27 -0.12
C GLU A 11 9.59 9.18 0.57
N TRP A 12 8.35 9.22 0.07
CA TRP A 12 7.30 10.03 0.70
C TRP A 12 6.87 9.45 2.04
N GLU A 13 6.59 8.14 2.11
CA GLU A 13 6.20 7.49 3.37
C GLU A 13 7.32 7.54 4.42
N ASN A 14 8.58 7.37 3.98
CA ASN A 14 9.75 7.45 4.85
C ASN A 14 9.88 8.83 5.51
N ARG A 15 9.65 9.90 4.74
CA ARG A 15 9.65 11.27 5.29
C ARG A 15 8.43 11.54 6.18
N PHE A 16 7.25 11.09 5.77
CA PHE A 16 6.00 11.38 6.48
C PHE A 16 5.89 10.62 7.81
N PHE A 17 6.22 9.33 7.81
CA PHE A 17 6.14 8.46 8.98
C PHE A 17 7.48 8.33 9.73
N ALA A 18 8.56 8.94 9.25
CA ALA A 18 9.91 8.85 9.82
C ALA A 18 10.42 7.40 9.96
N VAL A 19 10.27 6.60 8.89
CA VAL A 19 10.62 5.16 8.84
C VAL A 19 11.56 4.87 7.68
N ASN A 20 12.26 3.72 7.71
CA ASN A 20 13.09 3.26 6.59
C ASN A 20 12.39 2.11 5.85
N SER A 21 11.44 2.45 4.99
CA SER A 21 10.64 1.49 4.25
C SER A 21 10.87 1.49 2.75
N ALA A 22 10.59 0.35 2.13
CA ALA A 22 10.67 0.14 0.70
C ALA A 22 9.50 -0.70 0.17
N ILE A 23 9.35 -0.73 -1.14
CA ILE A 23 8.35 -1.52 -1.86
C ILE A 23 9.02 -2.46 -2.85
N VAL A 24 8.46 -3.67 -2.95
CA VAL A 24 8.86 -4.70 -3.91
C VAL A 24 8.11 -4.48 -5.22
N HIS A 25 8.86 -4.34 -6.32
CA HIS A 25 8.33 -4.33 -7.68
C HIS A 25 8.75 -5.59 -8.42
N PHE A 26 7.77 -6.46 -8.72
CA PHE A 26 8.03 -7.73 -9.40
C PHE A 26 8.38 -7.51 -10.87
N ASP A 27 9.52 -8.06 -11.28
CA ASP A 27 9.98 -8.07 -12.66
C ASP A 27 10.85 -9.31 -12.86
N GLU A 28 10.59 -10.09 -13.91
CA GLU A 28 11.35 -11.29 -14.26
C GLU A 28 12.82 -10.98 -14.58
N ARG A 29 13.13 -9.75 -14.97
CA ARG A 29 14.50 -9.29 -15.26
C ARG A 29 15.24 -8.82 -14.00
N ALA A 30 14.52 -8.51 -12.93
CA ALA A 30 15.12 -8.00 -11.70
C ALA A 30 15.92 -9.09 -10.94
N PRO A 31 16.81 -8.71 -10.01
CA PRO A 31 17.50 -9.67 -9.15
C PRO A 31 16.53 -10.57 -8.39
N ARG A 32 17.05 -11.70 -7.89
CA ARG A 32 16.27 -12.56 -6.98
C ARG A 32 16.02 -11.80 -5.69
N LEU A 33 14.78 -11.88 -5.20
CA LEU A 33 14.43 -11.36 -3.89
C LEU A 33 14.96 -12.34 -2.84
N THR A 34 15.87 -11.86 -1.98
CA THR A 34 16.49 -12.68 -0.94
C THR A 34 16.34 -12.02 0.44
N PRO A 35 16.43 -12.79 1.54
CA PRO A 35 16.41 -12.23 2.89
C PRO A 35 17.46 -11.13 3.12
N GLU A 36 18.64 -11.26 2.53
CA GLU A 36 19.73 -10.29 2.65
C GLU A 36 19.38 -8.95 2.00
N ALA A 37 18.67 -8.98 0.86
CA ALA A 37 18.20 -7.77 0.20
C ALA A 37 17.10 -7.03 1.02
N LEU A 38 16.37 -7.76 1.88
CA LEU A 38 15.31 -7.22 2.74
C LEU A 38 15.84 -6.70 4.08
N ALA A 39 16.95 -7.24 4.58
CA ALA A 39 17.44 -7.02 5.95
C ALA A 39 17.79 -5.56 6.30
N GLY A 40 18.08 -4.72 5.31
CA GLY A 40 18.42 -3.31 5.53
C GLY A 40 17.23 -2.38 5.79
N TRP A 41 16.00 -2.86 5.61
CA TRP A 41 14.78 -2.05 5.69
C TRP A 41 14.05 -2.33 7.00
N SER A 42 13.55 -1.27 7.65
CA SER A 42 12.68 -1.45 8.82
C SER A 42 11.33 -2.05 8.44
N ARG A 43 10.92 -1.88 7.18
CA ARG A 43 9.67 -2.41 6.62
C ARG A 43 9.78 -2.55 5.11
N VAL A 44 9.24 -3.64 4.57
CA VAL A 44 9.14 -3.85 3.13
C VAL A 44 7.69 -4.18 2.77
N GLN A 45 7.16 -3.50 1.77
CA GLN A 45 5.80 -3.68 1.27
C GLN A 45 5.79 -4.45 -0.05
N ALA A 46 4.74 -5.22 -0.29
CA ALA A 46 4.51 -5.87 -1.58
C ALA A 46 3.00 -5.90 -1.84
N LYS A 47 2.59 -5.55 -3.07
CA LYS A 47 1.22 -5.72 -3.55
C LYS A 47 1.20 -6.81 -4.61
N VAL A 48 0.38 -7.84 -4.39
CA VAL A 48 0.26 -9.00 -5.28
C VAL A 48 -1.19 -9.17 -5.71
N ALA A 49 -1.41 -9.61 -6.96
CA ALA A 49 -2.74 -9.97 -7.42
C ALA A 49 -3.26 -11.16 -6.60
N ALA A 50 -4.52 -11.10 -6.16
CA ALA A 50 -5.10 -12.15 -5.33
C ALA A 50 -5.13 -13.54 -6.00
N SER A 51 -5.09 -13.59 -7.33
CA SER A 51 -5.00 -14.81 -8.12
C SER A 51 -3.58 -15.41 -8.21
N ASP A 52 -2.54 -14.65 -7.88
CA ASP A 52 -1.14 -15.10 -7.95
C ASP A 52 -0.69 -15.73 -6.63
N THR A 53 -1.24 -16.91 -6.35
CA THR A 53 -0.95 -17.67 -5.12
C THR A 53 0.49 -18.14 -5.04
N VAL A 54 1.12 -18.43 -6.19
CA VAL A 54 2.53 -18.84 -6.25
C VAL A 54 3.45 -17.73 -5.73
N ARG A 55 3.17 -16.48 -6.11
CA ARG A 55 3.92 -15.33 -5.60
C ARG A 55 3.60 -15.04 -4.14
N LEU A 56 2.34 -15.19 -3.73
CA LEU A 56 1.94 -15.05 -2.32
C LEU A 56 2.72 -16.03 -1.43
N ASP A 57 2.74 -17.32 -1.77
CA ASP A 57 3.46 -18.35 -1.02
C ASP A 57 4.95 -18.05 -0.92
N ALA A 58 5.56 -17.57 -2.02
CA ALA A 58 6.98 -17.23 -2.03
C ALA A 58 7.31 -15.99 -1.17
N LEU A 59 6.42 -14.99 -1.10
CA LEU A 59 6.55 -13.87 -0.17
C LEU A 59 6.41 -14.34 1.28
N GLN A 60 5.48 -15.24 1.57
CA GLN A 60 5.31 -15.81 2.92
C GLN A 60 6.54 -16.60 3.36
N GLN A 61 7.20 -17.32 2.45
CA GLN A 61 8.49 -17.99 2.72
C GLN A 61 9.62 -17.01 3.05
N LEU A 62 9.52 -15.76 2.59
CA LEU A 62 10.42 -14.66 2.95
C LEU A 62 9.97 -13.89 4.21
N GLY A 63 8.91 -14.34 4.88
CA GLY A 63 8.41 -13.76 6.12
C GLY A 63 7.40 -12.61 5.96
N PHE A 64 6.92 -12.34 4.73
CA PHE A 64 5.84 -11.36 4.55
C PHE A 64 4.54 -11.87 5.17
N GLN A 65 3.76 -10.95 5.72
CA GLN A 65 2.48 -11.22 6.34
C GLN A 65 1.39 -10.36 5.69
N LEU A 66 0.17 -10.90 5.65
CA LEU A 66 -0.97 -10.18 5.07
C LEU A 66 -1.37 -8.99 5.96
N VAL A 67 -1.42 -7.81 5.36
CA VAL A 67 -1.92 -6.58 6.03
C VAL A 67 -3.42 -6.42 5.78
N GLU A 68 -3.81 -6.44 4.51
CA GLU A 68 -5.20 -6.37 4.03
C GLU A 68 -5.29 -6.85 2.57
N GLY A 69 -6.52 -7.04 2.09
CA GLY A 69 -6.82 -7.24 0.66
C GLY A 69 -7.54 -6.02 0.10
N GLU A 70 -7.36 -5.75 -1.20
CA GLU A 70 -7.96 -4.64 -1.90
C GLU A 70 -8.79 -5.17 -3.08
N VAL A 71 -9.93 -4.55 -3.34
CA VAL A 71 -10.73 -4.78 -4.55
C VAL A 71 -10.85 -3.46 -5.29
N ASP A 72 -10.40 -3.45 -6.54
CA ASP A 72 -10.54 -2.30 -7.43
C ASP A 72 -11.81 -2.47 -8.27
N LEU A 73 -12.64 -1.43 -8.34
CA LEU A 73 -13.93 -1.44 -9.04
C LEU A 73 -14.02 -0.29 -10.02
N ALA A 74 -14.62 -0.53 -11.18
CA ALA A 74 -14.90 0.49 -12.18
C ALA A 74 -16.41 0.58 -12.43
N LEU A 75 -16.94 1.81 -12.45
CA LEU A 75 -18.32 2.10 -12.83
C LEU A 75 -18.33 3.00 -14.07
N PRO A 76 -19.19 2.75 -15.07
CA PRO A 76 -19.35 3.66 -16.19
C PRO A 76 -19.95 4.99 -15.71
N VAL A 77 -19.40 6.10 -16.21
CA VAL A 77 -19.94 7.43 -15.91
C VAL A 77 -21.17 7.66 -16.78
N GLY A 78 -22.34 7.71 -16.15
CA GLY A 78 -23.61 8.05 -16.80
C GLY A 78 -23.90 9.54 -16.81
N ASN A 79 -25.19 9.89 -16.79
CA ASN A 79 -25.66 11.27 -16.61
C ASN A 79 -26.36 11.40 -15.25
N PRO A 80 -25.62 11.58 -14.14
CA PRO A 80 -26.21 11.66 -12.81
C PRO A 80 -26.98 12.98 -12.65
N ALA A 81 -28.00 12.96 -11.78
CA ALA A 81 -28.61 14.20 -11.30
C ALA A 81 -27.60 14.96 -10.43
N ASP A 82 -27.79 16.27 -10.29
CA ASP A 82 -26.99 17.07 -9.37
C ASP A 82 -27.20 16.58 -7.93
N ALA A 83 -26.09 16.25 -7.27
CA ALA A 83 -26.08 15.79 -5.89
C ALA A 83 -26.20 16.94 -4.87
N GLY A 84 -26.09 18.19 -5.31
CA GLY A 84 -26.12 19.38 -4.44
C GLY A 84 -24.91 19.47 -3.51
N ALA A 85 -23.76 18.96 -3.94
CA ALA A 85 -22.53 18.96 -3.16
C ALA A 85 -21.72 20.24 -3.41
N ASP A 86 -21.27 20.90 -2.33
CA ASP A 86 -20.40 22.06 -2.41
C ASP A 86 -18.92 21.68 -2.56
N VAL A 87 -18.14 22.57 -3.17
CA VAL A 87 -16.68 22.44 -3.24
C VAL A 87 -16.08 22.82 -1.89
N ALA A 88 -15.33 21.91 -1.27
CA ALA A 88 -14.66 22.16 0.01
C ALA A 88 -13.67 23.32 -0.08
N VAL A 89 -13.65 24.17 0.95
CA VAL A 89 -12.78 25.34 1.08
C VAL A 89 -11.78 25.18 2.22
N GLU A 90 -10.87 26.15 2.37
CA GLU A 90 -9.81 26.10 3.40
C GLU A 90 -10.36 25.97 4.84
N ALA A 91 -11.51 26.59 5.12
CA ALA A 91 -12.19 26.48 6.41
C ALA A 91 -12.64 25.04 6.74
N ASP A 92 -12.86 24.20 5.72
CA ASP A 92 -13.30 22.81 5.88
C ASP A 92 -12.13 21.86 6.17
N ILE A 93 -10.88 22.30 6.01
CA ILE A 93 -9.71 21.43 6.17
C ILE A 93 -9.67 20.81 7.58
N ALA A 94 -9.87 21.61 8.62
CA ALA A 94 -9.81 21.11 10.00
C ALA A 94 -10.88 20.03 10.27
N PRO A 95 -12.18 20.25 10.02
CA PRO A 95 -13.19 19.21 10.23
C PRO A 95 -13.03 18.02 9.30
N LEU A 96 -12.64 18.22 8.03
CA LEU A 96 -12.41 17.11 7.09
C LEU A 96 -11.25 16.21 7.54
N ARG A 97 -10.17 16.79 8.08
CA ARG A 97 -9.04 16.02 8.63
C ARG A 97 -9.47 15.16 9.80
N GLU A 98 -10.29 15.70 10.71
CA GLU A 98 -10.79 14.96 11.86
C GLU A 98 -11.69 13.79 11.43
N LEU A 99 -12.65 14.05 10.54
CA LEU A 99 -13.55 13.02 10.03
C LEU A 99 -12.78 11.92 9.28
N ALA A 100 -11.82 12.29 8.43
CA ALA A 100 -10.98 11.33 7.72
C ALA A 100 -10.13 10.48 8.68
N ALA A 101 -9.54 11.10 9.72
CA ALA A 101 -8.73 10.37 10.70
C ALA A 101 -9.56 9.30 11.44
N GLN A 102 -10.83 9.58 11.74
CA GLN A 102 -11.72 8.62 12.38
C GLN A 102 -12.21 7.55 11.39
N ALA A 103 -12.64 7.94 10.20
CA ALA A 103 -13.21 7.04 9.20
C ALA A 103 -12.19 6.04 8.63
N PHE A 104 -10.91 6.44 8.51
CA PHE A 104 -9.85 5.64 7.88
C PHE A 104 -8.82 5.07 8.88
N ALA A 105 -9.17 5.01 10.18
CA ALA A 105 -8.26 4.57 11.24
C ALA A 105 -7.76 3.11 11.07
N MET A 106 -8.54 2.24 10.42
CA MET A 106 -8.23 0.82 10.24
C MET A 106 -7.67 0.47 8.86
N SER A 107 -6.92 1.39 8.24
CA SER A 107 -6.25 1.18 6.95
C SER A 107 -5.01 0.26 7.04
N ARG A 108 -4.35 -0.01 5.91
CA ARG A 108 -3.01 -0.64 5.86
C ARG A 108 -1.92 0.06 6.68
N PHE A 109 -2.15 1.30 7.11
CA PHE A 109 -1.25 2.07 7.98
C PHE A 109 -1.58 1.93 9.48
N ARG A 110 -2.32 0.89 9.87
CA ARG A 110 -2.69 0.63 11.27
C ARG A 110 -1.58 -0.04 12.08
N ALA A 111 -1.69 0.04 13.41
CA ALA A 111 -0.95 -0.83 14.32
C ALA A 111 -1.29 -2.32 14.06
N PRO A 112 -0.32 -3.25 14.22
CA PRO A 112 1.04 -3.03 14.72
C PRO A 112 2.05 -2.68 13.61
N TRP A 113 1.60 -2.41 12.38
CA TRP A 113 2.50 -2.17 11.27
C TRP A 113 3.17 -0.81 11.39
N TYR A 114 2.40 0.27 11.49
CA TYR A 114 2.87 1.66 11.62
C TYR A 114 2.70 2.21 13.02
#